data_AF-A0A7C5BMF0-F1
#
_entry.id   AF-A0A7C5BMF0-F1
#
_cell.length_a   1.000
_cell.length_b   1.000
_cell.length_c   1.000
_cell.angle_alpha   90.00
_cell.angle_beta   90.00
_cell.angle_gamma   90.00
#
_symmetry.space_group_name_H-M   'P 1'
#
loop_
_entity.id
_entity.type
_entity.pdbx_description
1 polymer ?
#
loop_
_entity_poly.entity_id
_entity_poly.type
_entity_poly.pdbx_seq_one_letter_code
_entity_poly.pdbx_strand_id
1 'polypeptide(L)'
;MRFLLRLFRSRKDEDKEEKAGDAPSQPKPWKLTPIEARTRAKMMVASAKKLGVELDYSPASLEKVDFLIDKERETGVGATKEMQQVLISLGAYTGEVIVRELDGIWALSETQPVQDPLVVVVGGKYAVNVISAIVRRFVMGEPHGAVRTFEECKKLAAV
;
A
#
# COMPACT_ATOMS: atom_id res chain seq x y z
N MET A 1 8.08 13.74 15.15
CA MET A 1 7.54 14.55 14.02
C MET A 1 6.79 13.60 13.09
N ARG A 2 5.57 13.94 12.62
CA ARG A 2 4.71 13.09 11.78
C ARG A 2 4.93 13.43 10.30
N PHE A 3 5.91 12.82 9.65
CA PHE A 3 6.42 13.26 8.35
C PHE A 3 5.43 12.97 7.22
N LEU A 4 4.91 11.75 7.14
CA LEU A 4 3.99 11.35 6.07
C LEU A 4 2.58 11.86 6.30
N LEU A 5 2.07 11.78 7.54
CA LEU A 5 0.71 12.22 7.86
C LEU A 5 0.45 13.70 7.54
N ARG A 6 1.48 14.57 7.64
CA ARG A 6 1.35 15.99 7.31
C ARG A 6 1.03 16.23 5.83
N LEU A 7 1.52 15.39 4.93
CA LEU A 7 1.29 15.52 3.49
C LEU A 7 -0.11 15.12 3.08
N PHE A 8 -0.66 14.09 3.72
CA PHE A 8 -2.00 13.59 3.43
C PHE A 8 -3.10 14.41 4.09
N ARG A 9 -2.77 15.30 5.03
CA ARG A 9 -3.74 16.17 5.73
C ARG A 9 -4.33 17.29 4.87
N SER A 10 -3.89 17.48 3.62
CA SER A 10 -4.24 18.66 2.80
C SER A 10 -5.37 18.48 1.77
N ARG A 11 -6.21 17.44 1.88
CA ARG A 11 -7.30 17.23 0.89
C ARG A 11 -8.61 16.74 1.50
N LYS A 12 -8.96 17.25 2.67
CA LYS A 12 -10.28 16.98 3.27
C LYS A 12 -11.12 18.23 3.11
N ASP A 13 -11.76 18.35 1.96
CA ASP A 13 -13.02 19.06 1.70
C ASP A 13 -13.49 18.61 0.31
N GLU A 14 -14.79 18.34 0.18
CA GLU A 14 -15.48 17.81 -1.01
C GLU A 14 -15.49 16.28 -1.18
N ASP A 15 -16.26 15.62 -0.32
CA ASP A 15 -17.28 14.67 -0.78
C ASP A 15 -18.45 14.79 0.20
N LYS A 16 -19.50 15.53 -0.20
CA LYS A 16 -20.75 15.62 0.55
C LYS A 16 -21.51 14.32 0.36
N GLU A 17 -21.76 13.63 1.47
CA GLU A 17 -22.55 12.42 1.56
C GLU A 17 -24.05 12.77 1.65
N GLU A 18 -24.84 12.28 0.71
CA GLU A 18 -26.31 12.33 0.74
C GLU A 18 -26.85 11.08 1.46
N LYS A 19 -27.80 11.28 2.38
CA LYS A 19 -28.26 10.30 3.39
C LYS A 19 -29.21 9.23 2.85
N ALA A 20 -29.12 8.01 3.39
CA ALA A 20 -30.28 7.15 3.70
C ALA A 20 -29.93 5.98 4.66
N GLY A 21 -30.74 5.79 5.71
CA GLY A 21 -31.01 4.48 6.31
C GLY A 21 -30.18 4.06 7.54
N ASP A 22 -30.83 4.05 8.71
CA ASP A 22 -30.29 3.64 10.01
C ASP A 22 -30.27 2.11 10.15
N ALA A 23 -29.08 1.52 10.11
CA ALA A 23 -28.74 0.18 10.56
C ALA A 23 -27.27 0.22 10.99
N PRO A 24 -26.79 -0.62 11.93
CA PRO A 24 -25.36 -0.68 12.24
C PRO A 24 -24.65 -1.26 11.01
N SER A 25 -24.29 -0.38 10.07
CA SER A 25 -23.62 -0.73 8.84
C SER A 25 -22.27 -1.33 9.23
N GLN A 26 -22.10 -2.62 8.96
CA GLN A 26 -20.79 -3.23 8.98
C GLN A 26 -19.81 -2.33 8.21
N PRO A 27 -18.55 -2.16 8.67
CA PRO A 27 -17.62 -1.28 8.00
C PRO A 27 -17.53 -1.71 6.54
N LYS A 28 -17.96 -0.83 5.63
CA LYS A 28 -17.99 -1.06 4.19
C LYS A 28 -16.60 -1.60 3.79
N PRO A 29 -16.48 -2.81 3.21
CA PRO A 29 -15.19 -3.37 2.86
C PRO A 29 -14.46 -2.37 1.96
N TRP A 30 -13.20 -2.09 2.28
CA TRP A 30 -12.42 -1.07 1.58
C TRP A 30 -12.14 -1.59 0.17
N LYS A 31 -12.99 -1.24 -0.79
CA LYS A 31 -12.85 -1.68 -2.18
C LYS A 31 -11.73 -0.89 -2.84
N LEU A 32 -10.49 -1.34 -2.69
CA LEU A 32 -9.39 -0.86 -3.51
C LEU A 32 -9.38 -1.65 -4.82
N THR A 33 -9.58 -0.96 -5.94
CA THR A 33 -9.50 -1.53 -7.29
C THR A 33 -8.08 -1.43 -7.87
N PRO A 34 -7.75 -2.20 -8.92
CA PRO A 34 -6.48 -2.06 -9.64
C PRO A 34 -6.17 -0.62 -10.10
N ILE A 35 -7.19 0.12 -10.56
CA ILE A 35 -7.04 1.50 -11.04
C ILE A 35 -6.71 2.44 -9.86
N GLU A 36 -7.39 2.27 -8.73
CA GLU A 36 -7.12 3.05 -7.53
C GLU A 36 -5.74 2.74 -6.94
N ALA A 37 -5.29 1.48 -6.96
CA ALA A 37 -3.94 1.13 -6.56
C ALA A 37 -2.89 1.89 -7.40
N ARG A 38 -3.02 1.83 -8.73
CA ARG A 38 -2.14 2.57 -9.65
C ARG A 38 -2.16 4.09 -9.38
N THR A 39 -3.35 4.63 -9.13
CA THR A 39 -3.53 6.06 -8.81
C THR A 39 -2.86 6.43 -7.48
N ARG A 40 -3.04 5.60 -6.44
CA ARG A 40 -2.41 5.80 -5.13
C ARG A 40 -0.90 5.71 -5.19
N ALA A 41 -0.35 4.77 -5.95
CA ALA A 41 1.08 4.69 -6.18
C ALA A 41 1.62 5.98 -6.80
N LYS A 42 0.95 6.54 -7.81
CA LYS A 42 1.31 7.82 -8.43
C LYS A 42 1.25 8.99 -7.44
N MET A 43 0.20 9.03 -6.60
CA MET A 43 0.09 10.03 -5.53
C MET A 43 1.19 9.88 -4.48
N MET A 44 1.60 8.65 -4.18
CA MET A 44 2.69 8.37 -3.24
C MET A 44 4.02 8.90 -3.77
N VAL A 45 4.33 8.70 -5.06
CA VAL A 45 5.53 9.30 -5.69
C VAL A 45 5.53 10.82 -5.53
N ALA A 46 4.41 11.48 -5.84
CA ALA A 46 4.29 12.93 -5.71
C ALA A 46 4.42 13.39 -4.24
N SER A 47 3.94 12.59 -3.29
CA SER A 47 3.99 12.92 -1.85
C SER A 47 5.39 12.70 -1.29
N ALA A 48 6.05 11.58 -1.62
CA ALA A 48 7.41 11.27 -1.22
C ALA A 48 8.40 12.34 -1.71
N LYS A 49 8.21 12.82 -2.95
CA LYS A 49 9.04 13.90 -3.52
C LYS A 49 9.00 15.18 -2.68
N LYS A 50 7.86 15.51 -2.05
CA LYS A 50 7.74 16.67 -1.15
C LYS A 50 8.54 16.51 0.14
N LEU A 51 8.97 15.30 0.48
CA LEU A 51 9.88 14.99 1.59
C LEU A 51 11.33 14.84 1.16
N GLY A 52 11.66 15.07 -0.12
CA GLY A 52 12.99 14.80 -0.65
C GLY A 52 13.28 13.30 -0.85
N VAL A 53 12.25 12.45 -0.86
CA VAL A 53 12.38 11.01 -1.13
C VAL A 53 11.97 10.73 -2.56
N GLU A 54 12.88 10.18 -3.36
CA GLU A 54 12.62 9.82 -4.75
C GLU A 54 12.17 8.37 -4.88
N LEU A 55 10.94 8.19 -5.36
CA LEU A 55 10.32 6.91 -5.66
C LEU A 55 10.11 6.82 -7.17
N ASP A 56 10.93 6.02 -7.86
CA ASP A 56 11.04 5.97 -9.32
C ASP A 56 10.49 4.67 -9.95
N TYR A 57 9.82 3.86 -9.13
CA TYR A 57 9.31 2.52 -9.44
C TYR A 57 10.38 1.46 -9.72
N SER A 58 11.66 1.70 -9.41
CA SER A 58 12.70 0.68 -9.45
C SER A 58 12.63 -0.24 -8.21
N PRO A 59 13.14 -1.48 -8.27
CA PRO A 59 13.33 -2.31 -7.08
C PRO A 59 14.16 -1.63 -5.99
N ALA A 60 15.20 -0.87 -6.37
CA ALA A 60 16.06 -0.15 -5.44
C ALA A 60 15.30 0.90 -4.60
N SER A 61 14.24 1.50 -5.16
CA SER A 61 13.41 2.47 -4.42
C SER A 61 12.59 1.85 -3.28
N LEU A 62 12.45 0.52 -3.23
CA LEU A 62 11.71 -0.16 -2.16
C LEU A 62 12.41 -0.05 -0.80
N GLU A 63 13.74 0.10 -0.76
CA GLU A 63 14.47 0.40 0.48
C GLU A 63 14.00 1.73 1.10
N LYS A 64 13.66 2.71 0.26
CA LYS A 64 13.14 4.00 0.72
C LYS A 64 11.72 3.86 1.28
N VAL A 65 10.93 2.92 0.77
CA VAL A 65 9.61 2.59 1.33
C VAL A 65 9.76 2.01 2.73
N ASP A 66 10.66 1.04 2.90
CA ASP A 66 10.92 0.45 4.22
C ASP A 66 11.46 1.49 5.21
N PHE A 67 12.39 2.35 4.77
CA PHE A 67 12.87 3.49 5.57
C PHE A 67 11.75 4.44 6.01
N LEU A 68 10.83 4.79 5.10
CA LEU A 68 9.68 5.66 5.41
C LEU A 68 8.76 5.02 6.46
N ILE A 69 8.56 3.69 6.38
CA ILE A 69 7.75 2.96 7.36
C ILE A 69 8.44 2.98 8.72
N ASP A 70 9.74 2.72 8.76
CA ASP A 70 10.52 2.70 10.01
C ASP A 70 10.50 4.07 10.70
N LYS A 71 10.60 5.15 9.92
CA LYS A 71 10.48 6.52 10.45
C LYS A 71 9.13 6.80 11.09
N GLU A 72 8.03 6.29 10.53
CA GLU A 72 6.72 6.42 11.16
C GLU A 72 6.58 5.51 12.39
N ARG A 73 7.15 4.29 12.38
CA ARG A 73 7.17 3.39 13.55
C ARG A 73 7.91 4.01 14.74
N GLU A 74 9.05 4.65 14.49
CA GLU A 74 9.84 5.36 15.50
C GLU A 74 9.04 6.46 16.22
N THR A 75 7.97 6.98 15.62
CA THR A 75 7.10 7.97 16.27
C THR A 75 6.21 7.38 17.38
N GLY A 76 6.06 6.07 17.43
CA GLY A 76 5.18 5.36 18.38
C GLY A 76 3.68 5.58 18.13
N VAL A 77 3.30 6.28 17.06
CA VAL A 77 1.90 6.47 16.67
C VAL A 77 1.39 5.16 16.09
N GLY A 78 0.36 4.57 16.70
CA GLY A 78 -0.27 3.34 16.20
C GLY A 78 -0.97 3.51 14.84
N ALA A 79 -1.65 2.46 14.39
CA ALA A 79 -2.34 2.43 13.09
C ALA A 79 -3.63 3.29 13.08
N THR A 80 -3.50 4.62 13.05
CA THR A 80 -4.63 5.53 12.85
C THR A 80 -5.24 5.37 11.45
N LYS A 81 -6.47 5.88 11.24
CA LYS A 81 -7.12 5.86 9.93
C LYS A 81 -6.28 6.55 8.85
N GLU A 82 -5.64 7.66 9.20
CA GLU A 82 -4.76 8.39 8.29
C GLU A 82 -3.49 7.58 7.98
N MET A 83 -2.90 6.93 8.98
CA MET A 83 -1.74 6.07 8.78
C MET A 83 -2.10 4.88 7.88
N GLN A 84 -3.29 4.29 8.04
CA GLN A 84 -3.77 3.25 7.14
C GLN A 84 -3.82 3.73 5.67
N GLN A 85 -4.25 4.97 5.40
CA GLN A 85 -4.23 5.51 4.03
C GLN A 85 -2.82 5.68 3.46
N VAL A 86 -1.85 6.05 4.31
CA VAL A 86 -0.43 6.12 3.94
C VAL A 86 0.09 4.72 3.61
N LEU A 87 -0.13 3.74 4.49
CA LEU A 87 0.33 2.36 4.31
C LEU A 87 -0.28 1.71 3.06
N ILE A 88 -1.55 1.98 2.76
CA ILE A 88 -2.18 1.54 1.50
C ILE A 88 -1.47 2.16 0.29
N SER A 89 -1.10 3.44 0.36
CA SER A 89 -0.43 4.13 -0.76
C SER A 89 1.01 3.64 -0.95
N LEU A 90 1.72 3.33 0.15
CA LEU A 90 3.03 2.67 0.11
C LEU A 90 2.93 1.24 -0.42
N GLY A 91 1.94 0.46 0.02
CA GLY A 91 1.68 -0.88 -0.50
C GLY A 91 1.29 -0.90 -1.98
N ALA A 92 0.49 0.07 -2.42
CA ALA A 92 0.15 0.23 -3.82
C ALA A 92 1.39 0.59 -4.66
N TYR A 93 2.28 1.44 -4.13
CA TYR A 93 3.57 1.71 -4.78
C TYR A 93 4.42 0.45 -4.91
N THR A 94 4.60 -0.32 -3.81
CA THR A 94 5.34 -1.60 -3.84
C THR A 94 4.74 -2.56 -4.86
N GLY A 95 3.42 -2.67 -4.94
CA GLY A 95 2.77 -3.53 -5.92
C GLY A 95 2.95 -3.04 -7.37
N GLU A 96 2.98 -1.73 -7.62
CA GLU A 96 3.32 -1.19 -8.94
C GLU A 96 4.76 -1.48 -9.37
N VAL A 97 5.71 -1.54 -8.43
CA VAL A 97 7.09 -2.00 -8.72
C VAL A 97 7.04 -3.47 -9.17
N ILE A 98 6.35 -4.33 -8.43
CA ILE A 98 6.20 -5.75 -8.78
C ILE A 98 5.51 -5.92 -10.15
N VAL A 99 4.45 -5.17 -10.42
CA VAL A 99 3.73 -5.19 -11.71
C VAL A 99 4.65 -4.87 -12.88
N ARG A 100 5.52 -3.87 -12.73
CA ARG A 100 6.40 -3.39 -13.81
C ARG A 100 7.62 -4.27 -14.02
N GLU A 101 8.20 -4.74 -12.94
CA GLU A 101 9.50 -5.42 -12.97
C GLU A 101 9.37 -6.93 -13.13
N LEU A 102 8.22 -7.51 -12.79
CA LEU A 102 7.97 -8.96 -12.77
C LEU A 102 6.74 -9.36 -13.59
N ASP A 103 6.27 -8.49 -14.49
CA ASP A 103 5.03 -8.67 -15.27
C ASP A 103 3.82 -9.05 -14.41
N GLY A 104 3.78 -8.53 -13.18
CA GLY A 104 2.71 -8.79 -12.23
C GLY A 104 1.39 -8.15 -12.66
N ILE A 105 0.27 -8.69 -12.18
CA ILE A 105 -1.07 -8.19 -12.50
C ILE A 105 -1.83 -7.92 -11.21
N TRP A 106 -2.34 -6.70 -11.05
CA TRP A 106 -3.31 -6.41 -10.00
C TRP A 106 -4.61 -7.17 -10.27
N ALA A 107 -5.07 -7.94 -9.29
CA ALA A 107 -6.31 -8.70 -9.34
C ALA A 107 -7.10 -8.56 -8.03
N LEU A 108 -8.41 -8.77 -8.11
CA LEU A 108 -9.21 -8.92 -6.90
C LEU A 108 -8.94 -10.29 -6.28
N SER A 109 -8.89 -10.34 -4.95
CA SER A 109 -8.71 -11.60 -4.24
C SER A 109 -9.96 -12.45 -4.28
N GLU A 110 -9.84 -13.67 -4.77
CA GLU A 110 -10.90 -14.68 -4.69
C GLU A 110 -10.92 -15.39 -3.34
N THR A 111 -9.77 -15.47 -2.67
CA THR A 111 -9.61 -16.25 -1.42
C THR A 111 -9.94 -15.43 -0.17
N GLN A 112 -9.63 -14.14 -0.17
CA GLN A 112 -9.84 -13.24 0.97
C GLN A 112 -10.43 -11.88 0.54
N PRO A 113 -11.61 -11.86 -0.11
CA PRO A 113 -12.19 -10.65 -0.71
C PRO A 113 -12.57 -9.55 0.31
N VAL A 114 -12.59 -9.86 1.61
CA VAL A 114 -12.92 -8.89 2.66
C VAL A 114 -11.65 -8.35 3.34
N GLN A 115 -10.72 -9.24 3.69
CA GLN A 115 -9.51 -8.91 4.45
C GLN A 115 -8.43 -8.34 3.53
N ASP A 116 -8.20 -9.00 2.40
CA ASP A 116 -7.14 -8.69 1.43
C ASP A 116 -7.75 -8.60 0.03
N PRO A 117 -8.63 -7.62 -0.25
CA PRO A 117 -9.45 -7.59 -1.48
C PRO A 117 -8.64 -7.42 -2.76
N LEU A 118 -7.39 -6.99 -2.68
CA LEU A 118 -6.53 -6.70 -3.82
C LEU A 118 -5.16 -7.35 -3.66
N VAL A 119 -4.74 -8.07 -4.70
CA VAL A 119 -3.49 -8.84 -4.76
C VAL A 119 -2.72 -8.51 -6.02
N VAL A 120 -1.41 -8.78 -6.01
CA VAL A 120 -0.61 -8.85 -7.24
C VAL A 120 -0.38 -10.31 -7.58
N VAL A 121 -0.80 -10.72 -8.78
CA VAL A 121 -0.54 -12.05 -9.34
C VAL A 121 0.80 -12.01 -10.08
N VAL A 122 1.73 -12.86 -9.69
CA VAL A 122 3.05 -13.01 -10.34
C VAL A 122 3.22 -14.42 -10.90
N GLY A 123 4.00 -14.55 -11.99
CA GLY A 123 4.18 -15.83 -12.68
C GLY A 123 2.88 -16.46 -13.18
N GLY A 124 1.82 -15.66 -13.37
CA GLY A 124 0.49 -16.10 -13.81
C GLY A 124 -0.33 -16.92 -12.81
N LYS A 125 0.19 -17.23 -11.61
CA LYS A 125 -0.46 -18.18 -10.67
C LYS A 125 -0.35 -17.81 -9.19
N TYR A 126 0.60 -16.97 -8.79
CA TYR A 126 0.82 -16.67 -7.38
C TYR A 126 0.24 -15.32 -6.99
N ALA A 127 -0.85 -15.33 -6.22
CA ALA A 127 -1.45 -14.13 -5.65
C ALA A 127 -0.73 -13.69 -4.37
N VAL A 128 -0.25 -12.44 -4.33
CA VAL A 128 0.50 -11.86 -3.20
C VAL A 128 -0.24 -10.65 -2.62
N ASN A 129 -0.48 -10.66 -1.31
CA ASN A 129 -1.17 -9.58 -0.57
C ASN A 129 -0.17 -8.47 -0.20
N VAL A 130 0.26 -7.70 -1.21
CA VAL A 130 1.35 -6.71 -1.08
C VAL A 130 1.04 -5.62 -0.07
N ILE A 131 -0.19 -5.08 -0.07
CA ILE A 131 -0.60 -4.04 0.88
C ILE A 131 -0.52 -4.56 2.31
N SER A 132 -1.00 -5.77 2.54
CA SER A 132 -1.00 -6.41 3.85
C SER A 132 0.41 -6.74 4.32
N ALA A 133 1.35 -7.02 3.40
CA ALA A 133 2.76 -7.14 3.73
C ALA A 133 3.36 -5.82 4.26
N ILE A 134 2.98 -4.68 3.66
CA ILE A 134 3.38 -3.35 4.14
C ILE A 134 2.74 -2.99 5.48
N VAL A 135 1.47 -3.34 5.68
CA VAL A 135 0.82 -3.16 7.00
C VAL A 135 1.50 -4.01 8.06
N ARG A 136 1.85 -5.27 7.74
CA ARG A 136 2.63 -6.14 8.63
C ARG A 136 4.01 -5.56 8.93
N ARG A 137 4.70 -4.96 7.96
CA ARG A 137 5.94 -4.20 8.22
C ARG A 137 5.73 -3.13 9.27
N PHE A 138 4.70 -2.29 9.11
CA PHE A 138 4.44 -1.22 10.06
C PHE A 138 4.07 -1.73 11.46
N VAL A 139 3.29 -2.80 11.57
CA VAL A 139 2.88 -3.33 12.88
C VAL A 139 4.01 -4.12 13.54
N MET A 140 4.59 -5.08 12.81
CA MET A 140 5.48 -6.11 13.37
C MET A 140 6.97 -5.80 13.16
N GLY A 141 7.33 -4.97 12.18
CA GLY A 141 8.72 -4.67 11.82
C GLY A 141 9.35 -5.78 10.98
N GLU A 142 10.67 -5.94 11.11
CA GLU A 142 11.39 -7.06 10.49
C GLU A 142 10.81 -8.40 10.99
N PRO A 143 10.77 -9.44 10.15
CA PRO A 143 11.38 -9.54 8.83
C PRO A 143 10.45 -9.12 7.67
N HIS A 144 9.37 -8.38 7.91
CA HIS A 144 8.48 -7.93 6.83
C HIS A 144 9.05 -6.68 6.14
N GLY A 145 8.69 -6.41 4.89
CA GLY A 145 9.13 -5.21 4.18
C GLY A 145 8.81 -5.23 2.70
N ALA A 146 8.90 -4.05 2.08
CA ALA A 146 8.72 -3.86 0.64
C ALA A 146 9.79 -4.61 -0.16
N VAL A 147 11.07 -4.50 0.26
CA VAL A 147 12.19 -5.20 -0.38
C VAL A 147 11.99 -6.70 -0.33
N ARG A 148 11.68 -7.23 0.85
CA ARG A 148 11.47 -8.68 1.01
C ARG A 148 10.28 -9.18 0.19
N THR A 149 9.17 -8.45 0.19
CA THR A 149 7.98 -8.82 -0.59
C THR A 149 8.32 -8.92 -2.07
N PHE A 150 9.11 -7.97 -2.59
CA PHE A 150 9.58 -8.00 -3.97
C PHE A 150 10.49 -9.21 -4.24
N GLU A 151 11.45 -9.51 -3.38
CA GLU A 151 12.35 -10.67 -3.55
C GLU A 151 11.60 -12.01 -3.48
N GLU A 152 10.55 -12.11 -2.66
CA GLU A 152 9.66 -13.28 -2.64
C GLU A 152 8.88 -13.39 -3.95
N CYS A 153 8.29 -12.31 -4.45
CA CYS A 153 7.62 -12.28 -5.75
C CYS A 153 8.56 -12.65 -6.90
N LYS A 154 9.80 -12.15 -6.89
CA LYS A 154 10.81 -12.43 -7.92
C LYS A 154 11.15 -13.91 -7.99
N LYS A 155 11.29 -14.57 -6.82
CA LYS A 155 11.49 -16.03 -6.75
C LYS A 155 10.29 -16.78 -7.30
N LEU A 156 9.07 -16.36 -6.96
CA LEU A 156 7.84 -16.99 -7.45
C LEU A 156 7.66 -16.85 -8.97
N ALA A 157 8.03 -15.70 -9.53
CA ALA A 157 7.94 -15.44 -10.97
C ALA A 157 8.95 -16.25 -11.81
N ALA A 158 10.04 -16.72 -11.19
CA ALA A 158 11.09 -17.50 -11.87
C ALA A 158 10.78 -19.00 -12.00
N VAL A 159 9.61 -19.48 -11.53
CA VAL A 159 9.19 -20.89 -11.48
C VAL A 159 8.05 -21.20 -12.45
#